data_AF-A0A8T4DDN2-F1
#
_entry.id   AF-A0A8T4DDN2-F1
#
_cell.length_a   1.000
_cell.length_b   1.000
_cell.length_c   1.000
_cell.angle_alpha   90.00
_cell.angle_beta   90.00
_cell.angle_gamma   90.00
#
_symmetry.space_group_name_H-M   'P 1'
#
loop_
_entity.id
_entity.type
_entity.pdbx_description
1 polymer ?
#
loop_
_entity_poly.entity_id
_entity_poly.type
_entity_poly.pdbx_seq_one_letter_code
_entity_poly.pdbx_strand_id
1 'polypeptide(L)'
;MSIDEPNLGRPIGTKVKEIMQSCNCAILIFTADEEFFDKDGNSIWRPSENVVHELGAAGYLYGSRIVILKEESVEFPSNFRDLGYISFTKDQLEAKSMDLIKELVGFGILKIST
;
A
#
# COMPACT_ATOMS: atom_id res chain seq x y z
N MET A 1 -4.92 3.43 10.66
CA MET A 1 -5.27 4.86 10.80
C MET A 1 -5.44 5.13 12.29
N SER A 2 -4.59 5.96 12.91
CA SER A 2 -4.59 6.11 14.38
C SER A 2 -5.87 6.82 14.84
N ILE A 3 -6.63 6.14 15.69
CA ILE A 3 -7.95 6.54 16.21
C ILE A 3 -7.89 7.61 17.31
N ASP A 4 -6.69 8.01 17.76
CA ASP A 4 -6.51 8.79 19.00
C ASP A 4 -6.26 10.29 18.81
N GLU A 5 -6.04 10.79 17.58
CA GLU A 5 -5.77 12.22 17.38
C GLU A 5 -7.01 13.02 16.95
N PRO A 6 -7.31 14.17 17.59
CA PRO A 6 -8.40 15.03 17.16
C PRO A 6 -8.18 15.55 15.73
N ASN A 7 -9.26 15.64 14.94
CA ASN A 7 -9.19 16.03 13.52
C ASN A 7 -8.97 17.54 13.31
N LEU A 8 -9.18 18.38 14.34
CA LEU A 8 -8.88 19.82 14.39
C LEU A 8 -9.33 20.65 13.15
N GLY A 9 -10.33 20.19 12.39
CA GLY A 9 -10.75 20.85 11.15
C GLY A 9 -9.72 20.81 10.01
N ARG A 10 -8.64 20.03 10.14
CA ARG A 10 -7.64 19.88 9.07
C ARG A 10 -8.22 19.00 7.96
N PRO A 11 -8.03 19.33 6.68
CA PRO A 11 -8.35 18.41 5.59
C PRO A 11 -7.65 17.07 5.85
N ILE A 12 -8.35 15.95 5.69
CA ILE A 12 -7.85 14.59 5.98
C ILE A 12 -6.48 14.37 5.30
N GLY A 13 -6.33 14.84 4.07
CA GLY A 13 -5.06 14.76 3.33
C GLY A 13 -3.87 15.52 3.96
N THR A 14 -4.10 16.60 4.72
CA THR A 14 -3.02 17.35 5.39
C THR A 14 -2.49 16.58 6.61
N LYS A 15 -3.39 16.04 7.44
CA LYS A 15 -3.01 15.22 8.60
C LYS A 15 -2.29 13.93 8.18
N VAL A 16 -2.82 13.28 7.15
CA VAL A 16 -2.19 12.09 6.55
C VAL A 16 -0.78 12.41 6.05
N LYS A 17 -0.61 13.53 5.33
CA LYS A 17 0.71 13.99 4.87
C LYS A 17 1.70 14.26 6.00
N GLU A 18 1.30 14.96 7.07
CA GLU A 18 2.17 15.26 8.22
C GLU A 18 2.66 13.98 8.92
N ILE A 19 1.74 13.03 9.16
CA ILE A 19 2.08 11.73 9.74
C ILE A 19 3.02 10.97 8.80
N MET A 20 2.75 10.94 7.51
CA MET A 20 3.60 10.26 6.52
C MET A 20 5.01 10.86 6.45
N GLN A 21 5.15 12.18 6.57
CA GLN A 21 6.47 12.84 6.61
C GLN A 21 7.32 12.42 7.82
N SER A 22 6.69 11.95 8.89
CA SER A 22 7.39 11.38 10.06
C SER A 22 7.81 9.92 9.88
N CYS A 23 7.31 9.22 8.86
CA CYS A 23 7.61 7.81 8.61
C CYS A 23 8.84 7.65 7.69
N ASN A 24 9.65 6.62 7.93
CA ASN A 24 10.82 6.33 7.09
C ASN A 24 10.48 5.56 5.80
N CYS A 25 9.33 4.87 5.79
CA CYS A 25 8.82 4.06 4.69
C CYS A 25 7.31 3.85 4.86
N ALA A 26 6.62 3.63 3.74
CA ALA A 26 5.24 3.17 3.72
C ALA A 26 5.16 1.70 3.27
N ILE A 27 4.30 0.91 3.91
CA ILE A 27 3.97 -0.45 3.49
C ILE A 27 2.49 -0.45 3.11
N LEU A 28 2.20 -0.80 1.85
CA LEU A 28 0.86 -0.80 1.29
C LEU A 28 0.46 -2.23 0.97
N ILE A 29 -0.67 -2.69 1.50
CA ILE A 29 -1.16 -4.05 1.30
C ILE A 29 -2.46 -3.97 0.51
N PHE A 30 -2.50 -4.67 -0.61
CA PHE A 30 -3.67 -4.77 -1.49
C PHE A 30 -4.22 -6.18 -1.44
N THR A 31 -5.37 -6.34 -0.79
CA THR A 31 -6.13 -7.58 -0.69
C THR A 31 -7.38 -7.53 -1.56
N ALA A 32 -7.88 -8.70 -1.95
CA ALA A 32 -9.15 -8.82 -2.68
C ALA A 32 -10.33 -8.68 -1.71
N ASP A 33 -10.58 -7.44 -1.28
CA ASP A 33 -11.64 -7.13 -0.30
C ASP A 33 -13.02 -6.96 -0.95
N GLU A 34 -13.07 -6.51 -2.22
CA GLU A 34 -14.31 -6.19 -2.93
C GLU A 34 -14.37 -6.85 -4.32
N GLU A 35 -15.48 -7.55 -4.57
CA GLU A 35 -15.82 -8.11 -5.89
C GLU A 35 -16.56 -7.07 -6.72
N PHE A 36 -16.00 -6.70 -7.87
CA PHE A 36 -16.64 -5.84 -8.85
C PHE A 36 -17.06 -6.66 -10.07
N PHE A 37 -17.97 -6.13 -10.88
CA PHE A 37 -18.31 -6.69 -12.18
C PHE A 37 -17.90 -5.71 -13.27
N ASP A 38 -17.20 -6.22 -14.30
CA ASP A 38 -16.89 -5.43 -15.48
C ASP A 38 -18.14 -5.21 -16.36
N LYS A 39 -17.98 -4.50 -17.47
CA LYS A 39 -19.08 -4.14 -18.38
C LYS A 39 -19.67 -5.36 -19.10
N ASP A 40 -18.95 -6.47 -19.12
CA ASP A 40 -19.29 -7.73 -19.76
C ASP A 40 -19.81 -8.76 -18.74
N GLY A 41 -19.90 -8.37 -17.45
CA GLY A 41 -20.41 -9.19 -16.36
C GLY A 41 -19.38 -10.13 -15.73
N ASN A 42 -18.09 -9.99 -16.03
CA ASN A 42 -17.04 -10.79 -15.40
C ASN A 42 -16.69 -10.24 -14.02
N SER A 43 -16.47 -11.15 -13.07
CA SER A 43 -15.98 -10.82 -11.73
C SER A 43 -14.54 -10.31 -11.82
N ILE A 44 -14.30 -9.11 -11.29
CA ILE A 44 -13.01 -8.45 -11.16
C ILE A 44 -12.79 -8.05 -9.71
N TRP A 45 -11.70 -8.55 -9.10
CA TRP A 45 -11.33 -8.20 -7.73
C TRP A 45 -10.44 -6.97 -7.76
N ARG A 46 -10.92 -5.88 -7.16
CA ARG A 46 -10.17 -4.63 -7.06
C ARG A 46 -9.93 -4.30 -5.59
N PRO A 47 -8.82 -3.60 -5.29
CA PRO A 47 -8.66 -3.07 -3.95
C PRO A 47 -9.69 -1.96 -3.72
N SER A 48 -10.10 -1.76 -2.46
CA SER A 48 -11.09 -0.74 -2.10
C SER A 48 -10.78 0.62 -2.73
N GLU A 49 -11.80 1.29 -3.26
CA GLU A 49 -11.69 2.57 -3.97
C GLU A 49 -10.97 3.66 -3.15
N ASN A 50 -11.10 3.58 -1.82
CA ASN A 50 -10.39 4.45 -0.86
C ASN A 50 -8.86 4.31 -0.95
N VAL A 51 -8.34 3.09 -1.13
CA VAL A 51 -6.91 2.82 -1.24
C VAL A 51 -6.34 3.41 -2.52
N VAL A 52 -7.07 3.32 -3.64
CA VAL A 52 -6.63 3.84 -4.94
C VAL A 52 -6.58 5.37 -4.95
N HIS A 53 -7.57 6.04 -4.35
CA HIS A 53 -7.59 7.50 -4.21
C HIS A 53 -6.52 8.02 -3.23
N GLU A 54 -6.31 7.32 -2.12
CA GLU A 54 -5.24 7.65 -1.17
C GLU A 54 -3.85 7.42 -1.79
N LEU A 55 -3.66 6.38 -2.60
CA LEU A 55 -2.41 6.10 -3.31
C LEU A 55 -2.07 7.11 -4.41
N GLY A 56 -3.06 7.69 -5.10
CA GLY A 56 -2.81 8.73 -6.11
C GLY A 56 -2.21 10.00 -5.49
N ALA A 57 -2.74 10.43 -4.34
CA ALA A 57 -2.21 11.57 -3.59
C ALA A 57 -0.88 11.23 -2.90
N ALA A 58 -0.75 9.99 -2.46
CA ALA A 58 0.38 9.57 -1.71
C ALA A 58 1.57 9.21 -2.64
N GLY A 59 1.40 8.70 -3.86
CA GLY A 59 2.47 8.48 -4.84
C GLY A 59 3.29 9.74 -5.15
N TYR A 60 2.65 10.90 -5.12
CA TYR A 60 3.29 12.22 -5.26
C TYR A 60 4.00 12.69 -3.96
N LEU A 61 3.56 12.21 -2.79
CA LEU A 61 4.10 12.54 -1.47
C LEU A 61 5.10 11.50 -0.91
N TYR A 62 5.04 10.26 -1.39
CA TYR A 62 5.67 9.09 -0.79
C TYR A 62 7.19 9.08 -1.00
N GLY A 63 7.70 9.80 -1.99
CA GLY A 63 9.09 9.65 -2.38
C GLY A 63 9.46 8.19 -2.67
N SER A 64 10.76 7.91 -2.76
CA SER A 64 11.31 6.65 -3.25
C SER A 64 11.38 5.51 -2.22
N ARG A 65 10.51 5.46 -1.20
CA ARG A 65 10.54 4.42 -0.12
C ARG A 65 9.16 3.85 0.20
N ILE A 66 8.59 3.14 -0.77
CA ILE A 66 7.32 2.42 -0.62
C ILE A 66 7.57 0.93 -0.85
N VAL A 67 7.04 0.08 0.02
CA VAL A 67 6.89 -1.36 -0.24
C VAL A 67 5.43 -1.66 -0.54
N ILE A 68 5.18 -2.34 -1.64
CA ILE A 68 3.84 -2.75 -2.06
C ILE A 68 3.73 -4.28 -1.94
N LEU A 69 2.73 -4.74 -1.21
CA LEU A 69 2.32 -6.14 -1.10
C LEU A 69 0.98 -6.29 -1.82
N LYS A 70 0.91 -7.18 -2.81
CA LYS A 70 -0.26 -7.35 -3.66
C LYS A 70 -0.73 -8.80 -3.67
N GLU A 71 -2.00 -9.02 -3.33
CA GLU A 71 -2.61 -10.32 -3.49
C GLU A 71 -2.69 -10.68 -4.98
N GLU A 72 -2.41 -11.93 -5.33
CA GLU A 72 -2.35 -12.40 -6.72
C GLU A 72 -3.66 -12.15 -7.49
N SER A 73 -4.80 -12.32 -6.82
CA SER A 73 -6.16 -12.14 -7.35
C SER A 73 -6.54 -10.69 -7.66
N VAL A 74 -5.85 -9.71 -7.07
CA VAL A 74 -6.18 -8.29 -7.21
C VAL A 74 -5.70 -7.77 -8.56
N GLU A 75 -6.52 -7.05 -9.31
CA GLU A 75 -6.05 -6.34 -10.50
C GLU A 75 -5.57 -4.94 -10.13
N PHE A 76 -4.32 -4.60 -10.51
CA PHE A 76 -3.85 -3.23 -10.34
C PHE A 76 -4.45 -2.29 -11.39
N PRO A 77 -4.89 -1.08 -10.98
CA PRO A 77 -5.20 -0.03 -11.93
C PRO A 77 -3.97 0.25 -12.80
N SER A 78 -4.18 0.60 -14.07
CA SER A 78 -3.12 0.86 -15.05
C SER A 78 -2.07 1.86 -14.58
N ASN A 79 -2.46 2.80 -13.71
CA ASN A 79 -1.61 3.85 -13.16
C ASN A 79 -0.52 3.34 -12.19
N PHE A 80 -0.57 2.06 -11.78
CA PHE A 80 0.38 1.47 -10.83
C PHE A 80 1.22 0.33 -11.43
N ARG A 81 1.13 0.09 -12.75
CA ARG A 81 1.84 -1.02 -13.41
C ARG A 81 3.36 -0.88 -13.39
N ASP A 82 3.87 0.35 -13.30
CA ASP A 82 5.31 0.63 -13.30
C ASP A 82 5.95 0.54 -11.90
N LEU A 83 5.16 0.28 -10.86
CA LEU A 83 5.66 0.13 -9.49
C LEU A 83 6.04 -1.33 -9.20
N GLY A 84 7.21 -1.52 -8.58
CA GLY A 84 7.60 -2.81 -8.05
C GLY A 84 6.70 -3.24 -6.88
N TYR A 85 6.33 -4.52 -6.84
CA TYR A 85 5.52 -5.08 -5.77
C TYR A 85 5.93 -6.53 -5.45
N ILE A 86 5.64 -6.94 -4.23
CA ILE A 86 5.77 -8.31 -3.74
C ILE A 86 4.39 -8.96 -3.86
N SER A 87 4.26 -9.99 -4.69
CA SER A 87 3.00 -10.74 -4.79
C SER A 87 2.86 -11.75 -3.65
N PHE A 88 1.64 -11.94 -3.15
CA PHE A 88 1.31 -12.96 -2.17
C PHE A 88 -0.01 -13.68 -2.52
N THR A 89 -0.09 -14.96 -2.14
CA THR A 89 -1.32 -15.74 -2.23
C THR A 89 -2.23 -15.40 -1.06
N LYS A 90 -3.55 -15.44 -1.26
CA LYS A 90 -4.55 -15.20 -0.22
C LYS A 90 -4.23 -16.00 1.05
N ASP A 91 -4.36 -15.33 2.21
CA ASP A 91 -4.07 -15.88 3.55
C ASP A 91 -2.60 -16.31 3.77
N GLN A 92 -1.68 -16.01 2.86
CA GLN A 92 -0.25 -16.34 2.95
C GLN A 92 0.67 -15.11 2.98
N LEU A 93 0.18 -13.99 3.52
CA LEU A 93 0.97 -12.76 3.63
C LEU A 93 2.25 -12.96 4.47
N GLU A 94 2.18 -13.77 5.52
CA GLU A 94 3.30 -14.06 6.43
C GLU A 94 4.51 -14.67 5.70
N ALA A 95 4.27 -15.41 4.62
CA ALA A 95 5.32 -15.98 3.79
C ALA A 95 6.22 -14.92 3.13
N LYS A 96 5.78 -13.65 3.09
CA LYS A 96 6.51 -12.51 2.52
C LYS A 96 7.28 -11.68 3.53
N SER A 97 7.33 -12.12 4.80
CA SER A 97 8.06 -11.42 5.87
C SER A 97 9.53 -11.19 5.50
N MET A 98 10.20 -12.19 4.93
CA MET A 98 11.61 -12.06 4.54
C MET A 98 11.81 -11.12 3.36
N ASP A 99 10.87 -11.07 2.41
CA ASP A 99 10.96 -10.15 1.27
C ASP A 99 10.73 -8.71 1.72
N LEU A 100 9.79 -8.48 2.64
CA LEU A 100 9.61 -7.20 3.30
C LEU A 100 10.88 -6.75 4.04
N ILE A 101 11.53 -7.65 4.79
CA ILE A 101 12.79 -7.32 5.50
C ILE A 101 13.88 -6.90 4.51
N LYS A 102 14.01 -7.58 3.35
CA LYS A 102 14.99 -7.21 2.32
C LYS A 102 14.76 -5.80 1.79
N GLU A 103 13.51 -5.41 1.53
CA GLU A 103 13.17 -4.05 1.10
C GLU A 103 13.56 -3.01 2.16
N LEU A 104 13.25 -3.28 3.43
CA LEU A 104 13.59 -2.37 4.53
C LEU A 104 15.10 -2.24 4.75
N VAL A 105 15.87 -3.31 4.53
CA VAL A 105 17.35 -3.25 4.49
C VAL A 105 17.82 -2.44 3.28
N GLY A 106 17.22 -2.66 2.10
CA GLY A 106 17.52 -1.90 0.88
C GLY A 106 17.29 -0.39 1.03
N PHE A 107 16.26 0.00 1.78
CA PHE A 107 15.99 1.40 2.14
C PHE A 107 16.94 1.95 3.22
N GLY A 108 17.79 1.12 3.82
CA GLY A 108 18.68 1.49 4.91
C GLY A 108 17.97 1.73 6.24
N ILE A 109 16.73 1.25 6.38
CA ILE A 109 15.89 1.41 7.58
C ILE A 109 16.26 0.36 8.63
N LEU A 110 16.57 -0.87 8.17
CA LEU A 110 17.03 -1.95 9.02
C LEU A 110 18.50 -2.28 8.76
N LYS A 111 19.23 -2.62 9.82
CA LYS A 111 20.58 -3.20 9.75
C LYS A 111 20.56 -4.56 10.42
N ILE A 112 20.92 -5.60 9.68
CA ILE A 112 21.10 -6.94 10.23
C ILE A 112 22.51 -7.00 10.82
N SER A 113 22.59 -7.26 12.11
CA SER A 113 23.85 -7.49 12.82
C SER A 113 23.96 -8.98 13.10
N THR A 114 25.08 -9.59 12.73
CA THR A 114 25.41 -11.00 13.01
C THR A 114 26.13 -11.12 14.34
#